data_AF-A0A2G9V2H9-F1
#
_entry.id   AF-A0A2G9V2H9-F1
#
_cell.length_a   1.000
_cell.length_b   1.000
_cell.length_c   1.000
_cell.angle_alpha   90.00
_cell.angle_beta   90.00
_cell.angle_gamma   90.00
#
_symmetry.space_group_name_H-M   'P 1'
#
loop_
_entity.id
_entity.type
_entity.pdbx_description
1 polymer ?
#
loop_
_entity_poly.entity_id
_entity_poly.type
_entity_poly.pdbx_seq_one_letter_code
_entity_poly.pdbx_strand_id
1 'polypeptide(L)'
;LKSFEVGPSCSGSKFVLKPPTGDDLPQKGYDPGEDTFQSPSQSGEVVVDPKSDRLQLLEPFDRWDGKDLEDMIILIKVKGKCTTDHISAAGPWLKYRGHLDNISNNLFLTAVNAENGEMNKVRNHLTDSFGTVPETARYYKAQGAKWVAIGDENYGEGSSRDMPPSNHDI
;
A
#
# COMPACT_ATOMS: atom_id res chain seq x y z
N LEU A 1 30.86 13.96 25.19
CA LEU A 1 29.50 13.41 25.37
C LEU A 1 28.86 14.13 26.55
N LYS A 2 27.82 14.94 26.31
CA LYS A 2 27.17 15.72 27.37
C LYS A 2 26.32 14.77 28.23
N SER A 3 26.62 14.70 29.52
CA SER A 3 25.79 14.03 30.51
C SER A 3 24.46 14.79 30.66
N PHE A 4 23.35 14.12 30.39
CA PHE A 4 22.01 14.64 30.68
C PHE A 4 21.70 14.42 32.16
N GLU A 5 21.51 15.49 32.94
CA GLU A 5 20.98 15.39 34.31
C GLU A 5 19.50 14.98 34.22
N VAL A 6 19.16 13.84 34.81
CA VAL A 6 17.77 13.39 34.92
C VAL A 6 17.28 13.76 36.32
N GLY A 7 16.02 14.20 36.41
CA GLY A 7 15.36 14.67 37.63
C GLY A 7 15.30 13.63 38.76
N PRO A 8 14.64 13.95 39.89
CA PRO A 8 14.65 13.10 41.07
C PRO A 8 14.11 11.69 40.76
N SER A 9 14.82 10.67 41.24
CA SER A 9 14.33 9.30 41.28
C SER A 9 13.12 9.18 42.22
N CYS A 10 12.47 8.02 42.27
CA CYS A 10 11.38 7.76 43.24
C CYS A 10 11.80 7.99 44.71
N SER A 11 13.10 8.07 45.02
CA SER A 11 13.63 8.42 46.35
C SER A 11 14.02 9.90 46.49
N GLY A 12 13.72 10.76 45.52
CA GLY A 12 14.07 12.18 45.54
C GLY A 12 15.53 12.49 45.21
N SER A 13 16.36 11.45 45.02
CA SER A 13 17.79 11.61 44.71
C SER A 13 18.01 11.92 43.23
N LYS A 14 18.92 12.86 42.95
CA LYS A 14 19.39 13.11 41.59
C LYS A 14 20.18 11.88 41.10
N PHE A 15 19.95 11.47 39.86
CA PHE A 15 20.70 10.39 39.24
C PHE A 15 21.03 10.74 37.78
N VAL A 16 22.02 10.04 37.23
CA VAL A 16 22.42 10.18 35.83
C VAL A 16 22.36 8.80 35.19
N LEU A 17 21.68 8.72 34.04
CA LEU A 17 21.68 7.49 33.25
C LEU A 17 23.06 7.27 32.66
N LYS A 18 23.65 6.12 32.95
CA LYS A 18 24.85 5.65 32.27
C LYS A 18 24.45 5.11 30.88
N PRO A 19 25.33 5.21 29.87
CA PRO A 19 25.11 4.51 28.60
C PRO A 19 24.81 3.02 28.87
N PRO A 20 23.80 2.44 28.22
CA PRO A 20 23.52 1.02 28.39
C PRO A 20 24.68 0.19 27.86
N THR A 21 24.98 -0.92 28.54
CA THR A 21 25.93 -1.93 28.13
C THR A 21 25.22 -3.27 28.04
N GLY A 22 25.60 -4.12 27.09
CA GLY A 22 25.06 -5.47 26.92
C GLY A 22 26.04 -6.35 26.14
N ASP A 23 25.82 -7.65 26.16
CA ASP A 23 26.55 -8.58 25.29
C ASP A 23 26.10 -8.39 23.83
N ASP A 24 27.04 -8.38 22.88
CA ASP A 24 26.73 -8.28 21.44
C ASP A 24 25.99 -9.54 20.94
N LEU A 25 26.31 -10.70 21.50
CA LEU A 25 25.69 -12.00 21.21
C LEU A 25 25.50 -12.79 22.52
N PRO A 26 24.47 -13.65 22.61
CA PRO A 26 24.31 -14.52 23.77
C PRO A 26 25.52 -15.46 23.91
N GLN A 27 26.23 -15.40 25.05
CA GLN A 27 27.44 -16.20 25.30
C GLN A 27 27.23 -17.72 25.20
N LYS A 28 25.98 -18.18 25.38
CA LYS A 28 25.59 -19.59 25.34
C LYS A 28 24.93 -20.00 24.02
N GLY A 29 24.92 -19.14 23.02
CA GLY A 29 24.15 -19.31 21.79
C GLY A 29 22.69 -18.87 21.93
N TYR A 30 21.96 -18.87 20.81
CA TYR A 30 20.53 -18.54 20.78
C TYR A 30 19.69 -19.74 21.23
N ASP A 31 18.66 -19.47 22.04
CA ASP A 31 17.60 -20.44 22.30
C ASP A 31 16.78 -20.62 21.00
N PRO A 32 16.67 -21.85 20.45
CA PRO A 32 15.89 -22.06 19.22
C PRO A 32 14.39 -21.79 19.40
N GLY A 33 13.88 -21.80 20.64
CA GLY A 33 12.47 -21.59 20.92
C GLY A 33 11.56 -22.65 20.30
N GLU A 34 10.38 -22.22 19.86
CA GLU A 34 9.37 -23.08 19.23
C GLU A 34 9.73 -23.36 17.77
N ASP A 35 9.45 -24.60 17.31
CA ASP A 35 9.58 -24.94 15.89
C ASP A 35 8.48 -24.23 15.07
N THR A 36 8.89 -23.20 14.34
CA THR A 36 8.02 -22.34 13.52
C THR A 36 8.17 -22.62 12.03
N PHE A 37 9.06 -23.55 11.65
CA PHE A 37 9.32 -23.85 10.26
C PHE A 37 8.45 -25.00 9.78
N GLN A 38 7.79 -24.79 8.63
CA GLN A 38 7.08 -25.85 7.94
C GLN A 38 7.79 -26.17 6.63
N SER A 39 8.36 -27.36 6.54
CA SER A 39 8.98 -27.85 5.29
C SER A 39 7.91 -28.16 4.23
N PRO A 40 8.22 -28.00 2.92
CA PRO A 40 7.27 -28.30 1.85
C PRO A 40 6.95 -29.80 1.81
N SER A 41 5.67 -30.14 1.63
CA SER A 41 5.17 -31.52 1.55
C SER A 41 5.51 -32.25 0.24
N GLN A 42 6.10 -31.58 -0.75
CA GLN A 42 6.39 -32.08 -2.10
C GLN A 42 5.16 -32.59 -2.89
N SER A 43 3.95 -32.45 -2.33
CA SER A 43 2.68 -32.87 -2.90
C SER A 43 1.53 -32.10 -2.23
N GLY A 44 0.45 -31.84 -2.95
CA GLY A 44 -0.73 -31.13 -2.42
C GLY A 44 -1.55 -30.46 -3.52
N GLU A 45 -2.81 -30.17 -3.21
CA GLU A 45 -3.72 -29.41 -4.07
C GLU A 45 -3.94 -28.02 -3.44
N VAL A 46 -3.81 -26.96 -4.26
CA VAL A 46 -4.10 -25.58 -3.85
C VAL A 46 -5.44 -25.19 -4.46
N VAL A 47 -6.47 -25.10 -3.61
CA VAL A 47 -7.83 -24.73 -4.03
C VAL A 47 -8.14 -23.32 -3.55
N VAL A 48 -8.67 -22.49 -4.46
CA VAL A 48 -9.17 -21.14 -4.14
C VAL A 48 -10.68 -21.15 -4.36
N ASP A 49 -11.45 -20.86 -3.30
CA ASP A 49 -12.91 -20.72 -3.39
C ASP A 49 -13.24 -19.47 -4.23
N PRO A 50 -14.02 -19.60 -5.33
CA PRO A 50 -14.47 -18.45 -6.13
C PRO A 50 -15.28 -17.41 -5.36
N LYS A 51 -15.82 -17.75 -4.18
CA LYS A 51 -16.57 -16.83 -3.29
C LYS A 51 -15.72 -16.30 -2.12
N SER A 52 -14.42 -16.58 -2.12
CA SER A 52 -13.51 -16.10 -1.08
C SER A 52 -13.35 -14.58 -1.16
N ASP A 53 -13.54 -13.88 -0.04
CA ASP A 53 -13.22 -12.45 0.05
C ASP A 53 -11.72 -12.19 0.30
N ARG A 54 -10.89 -13.24 0.45
CA ARG A 54 -9.47 -13.14 0.84
C ARG A 54 -8.49 -13.49 -0.28
N LEU A 55 -8.87 -14.44 -1.13
CA LEU A 55 -8.03 -14.98 -2.20
C LEU A 55 -8.83 -14.99 -3.49
N GLN A 56 -8.23 -14.53 -4.58
CA GLN A 56 -8.80 -14.50 -5.91
C GLN A 56 -7.76 -15.03 -6.89
N LEU A 57 -8.17 -15.92 -7.80
CA LEU A 57 -7.31 -16.29 -8.92
C LEU A 57 -7.16 -15.08 -9.85
N LEU A 58 -5.93 -14.82 -10.27
CA LEU A 58 -5.67 -13.70 -11.19
C LEU A 58 -6.13 -14.06 -12.59
N GLU A 59 -6.87 -13.14 -13.21
CA GLU A 59 -7.13 -13.16 -14.64
C GLU A 59 -5.98 -12.45 -15.37
N PRO A 60 -5.50 -12.97 -16.51
CA PRO A 60 -4.52 -12.27 -17.32
C PRO A 60 -5.01 -10.88 -17.72
N PHE A 61 -4.14 -9.87 -17.61
CA PHE A 61 -4.41 -8.55 -18.15
C PHE A 61 -4.53 -8.59 -19.68
N ASP A 62 -5.29 -7.64 -20.22
CA ASP A 62 -5.39 -7.47 -21.67
C ASP A 62 -4.01 -7.21 -22.28
N ARG A 63 -3.77 -7.82 -23.45
CA ARG A 63 -2.55 -7.56 -24.21
C ARG A 63 -2.61 -6.16 -24.81
N TRP A 64 -1.45 -5.52 -24.92
CA TRP A 64 -1.33 -4.29 -25.70
C TRP A 64 -1.81 -4.50 -27.13
N ASP A 65 -2.62 -3.57 -27.63
CA ASP A 65 -3.27 -3.62 -28.95
C ASP A 65 -2.34 -3.15 -30.10
N GLY A 66 -1.12 -2.74 -29.78
CA GLY A 66 -0.14 -2.25 -30.75
C GLY A 66 -0.34 -0.79 -31.17
N LYS A 67 -1.32 -0.09 -30.59
CA LYS A 67 -1.67 1.29 -30.93
C LYS A 67 -1.18 2.27 -29.87
N ASP A 68 -1.09 3.54 -30.27
CA ASP A 68 -0.82 4.63 -29.36
C ASP A 68 -2.00 4.84 -28.39
N LEU A 69 -1.67 5.30 -27.19
CA LEU A 69 -2.66 5.62 -26.15
C LEU A 69 -3.10 7.08 -26.32
N GLU A 70 -4.11 7.27 -27.16
CA GLU A 70 -4.69 8.59 -27.44
C GLU A 70 -5.83 8.93 -26.48
N ASP A 71 -6.08 10.22 -26.26
CA ASP A 71 -7.22 10.77 -25.51
C ASP A 71 -7.44 10.18 -24.09
N MET A 72 -6.35 9.83 -23.40
CA MET A 72 -6.42 9.33 -22.03
C MET A 72 -6.88 10.41 -21.04
N ILE A 73 -7.82 10.05 -20.17
CA ILE A 73 -8.33 10.93 -19.11
C ILE A 73 -7.33 10.99 -17.96
N ILE A 74 -7.11 12.16 -17.37
CA ILE A 74 -6.35 12.26 -16.11
C ILE A 74 -7.29 11.86 -14.97
N LEU A 75 -7.07 10.70 -14.36
CA LEU A 75 -7.84 10.26 -13.19
C LEU A 75 -7.53 11.11 -11.96
N ILE A 76 -6.25 11.33 -11.71
CA ILE A 76 -5.76 12.16 -10.61
C ILE A 76 -4.43 12.80 -10.99
N LYS A 77 -4.30 14.10 -10.70
CA LYS A 77 -3.01 14.78 -10.64
C LYS A 77 -2.63 14.91 -9.17
N VAL A 78 -1.60 14.20 -8.74
CA VAL A 78 -1.18 14.20 -7.34
C VAL A 78 -0.34 15.44 -7.07
N LYS A 79 -0.59 16.10 -5.93
CA LYS A 79 0.20 17.23 -5.43
C LYS A 79 1.19 16.78 -4.37
N GLY A 80 2.48 16.99 -4.61
CA GLY A 80 3.54 16.66 -3.67
C GLY A 80 3.72 15.15 -3.46
N LYS A 81 4.15 14.78 -2.26
CA LYS A 81 4.61 13.42 -1.94
C LYS A 81 3.52 12.35 -2.16
N CYS A 82 3.81 11.36 -3.00
CA CYS A 82 2.96 10.18 -3.22
C CYS A 82 3.74 8.89 -2.94
N THR A 83 3.58 8.30 -1.76
CA THR A 83 4.22 7.03 -1.38
C THR A 83 3.37 5.83 -1.81
N THR A 84 3.91 4.61 -1.74
CA THR A 84 3.09 3.40 -1.94
C THR A 84 1.94 3.27 -0.93
N ASP A 85 2.05 3.85 0.27
CA ASP A 85 0.93 3.93 1.22
C ASP A 85 -0.15 4.95 0.81
N HIS A 86 0.19 5.96 0.00
CA HIS A 86 -0.79 6.86 -0.61
C HIS A 86 -1.56 6.21 -1.77
N ILE A 87 -0.89 5.32 -2.51
CA ILE A 87 -1.44 4.61 -3.66
C ILE A 87 -2.28 3.41 -3.22
N SER A 88 -1.78 2.59 -2.29
CA SER A 88 -2.47 1.43 -1.73
C SER A 88 -2.09 1.27 -0.26
N ALA A 89 -2.95 1.77 0.61
CA ALA A 89 -2.75 1.76 2.06
C ALA A 89 -2.61 0.34 2.65
N ALA A 90 -1.83 0.21 3.72
CA ALA A 90 -1.69 -1.03 4.50
C ALA A 90 -2.82 -1.21 5.54
N GLY A 91 -2.49 -1.78 6.70
CA GLY A 91 -3.37 -1.90 7.85
C GLY A 91 -4.56 -2.81 7.55
N PRO A 92 -5.81 -2.32 7.65
CA PRO A 92 -6.99 -3.15 7.42
C PRO A 92 -7.05 -3.75 6.01
N TRP A 93 -6.34 -3.19 5.03
CA TRP A 93 -6.29 -3.67 3.65
C TRP A 93 -5.39 -4.90 3.46
N LEU A 94 -4.50 -5.22 4.42
CA LEU A 94 -3.64 -6.40 4.31
C LEU A 94 -4.44 -7.71 4.25
N LYS A 95 -5.67 -7.72 4.74
CA LYS A 95 -6.56 -8.88 4.59
C LYS A 95 -6.90 -9.17 3.13
N TYR A 96 -6.93 -8.17 2.26
CA TYR A 96 -7.29 -8.30 0.85
C TYR A 96 -6.09 -8.46 -0.08
N ARG A 97 -4.87 -8.64 0.45
CA ARG A 97 -3.65 -8.79 -0.37
C ARG A 97 -3.69 -9.91 -1.41
N GLY A 98 -4.48 -10.95 -1.17
CA GLY A 98 -4.65 -12.05 -2.13
C GLY A 98 -5.87 -11.90 -3.03
N HIS A 99 -6.61 -10.79 -2.94
CA HIS A 99 -7.83 -10.54 -3.68
C HIS A 99 -7.77 -9.18 -4.38
N LEU A 100 -7.40 -9.21 -5.66
CA LEU A 100 -7.03 -8.02 -6.42
C LEU A 100 -8.19 -7.00 -6.54
N ASP A 101 -9.42 -7.47 -6.82
CA ASP A 101 -10.56 -6.55 -6.93
C ASP A 101 -10.93 -5.88 -5.59
N ASN A 102 -10.81 -6.60 -4.47
CA ASN A 102 -11.12 -6.06 -3.15
C ASN A 102 -10.06 -5.05 -2.68
N ILE A 103 -8.77 -5.32 -2.92
CA ILE A 103 -7.71 -4.39 -2.51
C ILE A 103 -7.72 -3.12 -3.34
N SER A 104 -8.11 -3.19 -4.61
CA SER A 104 -8.27 -2.03 -5.51
C SER A 104 -9.22 -0.94 -5.03
N ASN A 105 -10.13 -1.27 -4.10
CA ASN A 105 -10.97 -0.27 -3.44
C ASN A 105 -10.17 0.70 -2.55
N ASN A 106 -8.86 0.51 -2.43
CA ASN A 106 -7.96 1.43 -1.73
C ASN A 106 -7.08 2.30 -2.65
N LEU A 107 -7.30 2.24 -3.98
CA LEU A 107 -6.52 2.96 -4.97
C LEU A 107 -6.56 4.48 -4.71
N PHE A 108 -5.39 5.08 -4.45
CA PHE A 108 -5.19 6.51 -4.22
C PHE A 108 -5.99 7.13 -3.07
N LEU A 109 -6.42 6.35 -2.07
CA LEU A 109 -7.27 6.85 -0.97
C LEU A 109 -6.69 8.07 -0.23
N THR A 110 -5.36 8.16 -0.10
CA THR A 110 -4.71 9.24 0.65
C THR A 110 -3.80 10.10 -0.21
N ALA A 111 -3.82 9.92 -1.54
CA ALA A 111 -3.19 10.84 -2.46
C ALA A 111 -3.96 12.17 -2.50
N VAL A 112 -3.23 13.29 -2.47
CA VAL A 112 -3.82 14.64 -2.49
C VAL A 112 -4.03 15.07 -3.94
N ASN A 113 -5.28 15.32 -4.32
CA ASN A 113 -5.62 15.83 -5.65
C ASN A 113 -5.19 17.31 -5.79
N ALA A 114 -4.46 17.63 -6.85
CA ALA A 114 -3.98 18.97 -7.14
C ALA A 114 -5.11 19.96 -7.48
N GLU A 115 -6.27 19.49 -7.97
CA GLU A 115 -7.40 20.36 -8.35
C GLU A 115 -8.08 21.01 -7.14
N ASN A 116 -8.31 20.23 -6.07
CA ASN A 116 -9.10 20.66 -4.91
C ASN A 116 -8.34 20.59 -3.57
N GLY A 117 -7.14 20.00 -3.55
CA GLY A 117 -6.36 19.80 -2.32
C GLY A 117 -6.92 18.75 -1.37
N GLU A 118 -7.90 17.96 -1.80
CA GLU A 118 -8.56 16.92 -0.99
C GLU A 118 -8.00 15.53 -1.31
N MET A 119 -8.08 14.62 -0.33
CA MET A 119 -7.78 13.19 -0.53
C MET A 119 -9.05 12.44 -0.96
N ASN A 120 -8.87 11.38 -1.75
CA ASN A 120 -9.96 10.51 -2.22
C ASN A 120 -11.14 11.25 -2.88
N LYS A 121 -10.86 12.36 -3.59
CA LYS A 121 -11.90 13.16 -4.22
C LYS A 121 -11.42 13.74 -5.54
N VAL A 122 -11.89 13.14 -6.63
CA VAL A 122 -11.54 13.52 -8.00
C VAL A 122 -12.80 13.83 -8.80
N ARG A 123 -12.65 14.68 -9.82
CA ARG A 123 -13.73 14.97 -10.76
C ARG A 123 -13.80 13.85 -11.78
N ASN A 124 -14.97 13.25 -11.93
CA ASN A 124 -15.25 12.39 -13.06
C ASN A 124 -15.50 13.26 -14.30
N HIS A 125 -14.52 13.36 -15.20
CA HIS A 125 -14.61 14.12 -16.45
C HIS A 125 -15.70 13.69 -17.45
N LEU A 126 -16.34 12.52 -17.29
CA LEU A 126 -17.46 12.08 -18.13
C LEU A 126 -18.81 12.55 -17.58
N THR A 127 -18.93 12.77 -16.26
CA THR A 127 -20.17 13.20 -15.59
C THR A 127 -20.10 14.59 -14.97
N ASP A 128 -18.91 15.18 -14.93
CA ASP A 128 -18.56 16.44 -14.25
C ASP A 128 -18.87 16.47 -12.74
N SER A 129 -18.99 15.31 -12.11
CA SER A 129 -19.25 15.17 -10.67
C SER A 129 -18.01 14.74 -9.89
N PHE A 130 -17.83 15.24 -8.66
CA PHE A 130 -16.79 14.73 -7.76
C PHE A 130 -17.21 13.42 -7.09
N GLY A 131 -16.28 12.48 -7.00
CA GLY A 131 -16.46 11.18 -6.33
C GLY A 131 -15.15 10.62 -5.80
N THR A 132 -15.18 9.41 -5.25
CA THR A 132 -13.96 8.75 -4.78
C THR A 132 -13.08 8.31 -5.95
N VAL A 133 -11.78 8.13 -5.72
CA VAL A 133 -10.85 7.73 -6.78
C VAL A 133 -11.15 6.32 -7.30
N PRO A 134 -11.36 5.30 -6.45
CA PRO A 134 -11.69 3.95 -6.93
C PRO A 134 -13.00 3.90 -7.71
N GLU A 135 -14.05 4.58 -7.25
CA GLU A 135 -15.34 4.61 -7.96
C GLU A 135 -15.22 5.29 -9.33
N THR A 136 -14.44 6.37 -9.41
CA THR A 136 -14.21 7.09 -10.67
C THR A 136 -13.40 6.25 -11.66
N ALA A 137 -12.36 5.55 -11.19
CA ALA A 137 -11.55 4.65 -12.02
C ALA A 137 -12.40 3.50 -12.58
N ARG A 138 -13.21 2.85 -11.71
CA ARG A 138 -14.16 1.81 -12.13
C ARG A 138 -15.20 2.32 -13.12
N TYR A 139 -15.68 3.55 -12.93
CA TYR A 139 -16.60 4.18 -13.87
C TYR A 139 -15.95 4.36 -15.26
N TYR A 140 -14.71 4.87 -15.32
CA TYR A 140 -13.97 5.00 -16.57
C TYR A 140 -13.78 3.66 -17.26
N LYS A 141 -13.36 2.63 -16.53
CA LYS A 141 -13.28 1.27 -17.07
C LYS A 141 -14.61 0.81 -17.65
N ALA A 142 -15.71 0.96 -16.92
CA ALA A 142 -17.04 0.55 -17.38
C ALA A 142 -17.51 1.29 -18.65
N GLN A 143 -17.00 2.50 -18.89
CA GLN A 143 -17.26 3.27 -20.12
C GLN A 143 -16.21 3.01 -21.22
N GLY A 144 -15.22 2.15 -20.99
CA GLY A 144 -14.10 1.93 -21.91
C GLY A 144 -13.14 3.12 -22.03
N ALA A 145 -13.18 4.05 -21.08
CA ALA A 145 -12.32 5.22 -21.06
C ALA A 145 -10.98 4.87 -20.38
N LYS A 146 -9.88 5.03 -21.12
CA LYS A 146 -8.52 4.84 -20.61
C LYS A 146 -8.10 6.05 -19.78
N TRP A 147 -7.31 5.85 -18.73
CA TRP A 147 -6.85 6.94 -17.88
C TRP A 147 -5.38 6.83 -17.47
N VAL A 148 -4.82 7.97 -17.04
CA VAL A 148 -3.48 8.11 -16.47
C VAL A 148 -3.52 8.82 -15.12
N ALA A 149 -2.54 8.52 -14.27
CA ALA A 149 -2.25 9.30 -13.07
C ALA A 149 -1.01 10.15 -13.32
N ILE A 150 -1.03 11.41 -12.89
CA ILE A 150 0.10 12.32 -12.99
C ILE A 150 0.72 12.48 -11.60
N GLY A 151 1.93 11.97 -11.44
CA GLY A 151 2.72 12.09 -10.21
C GLY A 151 3.54 13.38 -10.15
N ASP A 152 3.97 13.73 -8.94
CA ASP A 152 4.97 14.75 -8.66
C ASP A 152 6.36 14.10 -8.49
N GLU A 153 7.29 14.74 -7.80
CA GLU A 153 8.61 14.19 -7.48
C GLU A 153 8.57 12.88 -6.66
N ASN A 154 9.48 11.96 -6.98
CA ASN A 154 9.69 10.69 -6.26
C ASN A 154 8.40 9.87 -6.04
N TYR A 155 7.52 9.84 -7.05
CA TYR A 155 6.28 9.10 -7.03
C TYR A 155 6.52 7.60 -6.79
N GLY A 156 5.77 7.01 -5.85
CA GLY A 156 5.93 5.61 -5.45
C GLY A 156 7.00 5.39 -4.36
N GLU A 157 7.46 6.43 -3.66
CA GLU A 157 8.41 6.29 -2.55
C GLU A 157 7.93 5.29 -1.49
N GLY A 158 8.85 4.48 -0.95
CA GLY A 158 8.62 3.69 0.24
C GLY A 158 8.58 2.19 -0.02
N SER A 159 7.55 1.51 0.48
CA SER A 159 7.51 0.05 0.54
C SER A 159 7.47 -0.62 -0.84
N SER A 160 8.07 -1.81 -0.96
CA SER A 160 8.14 -2.62 -2.20
C SER A 160 6.83 -3.35 -2.52
N ARG A 161 5.68 -2.70 -2.30
CA ARG A 161 4.38 -3.33 -2.53
C ARG A 161 4.10 -3.39 -4.02
N ASP A 162 4.06 -4.61 -4.54
CA ASP A 162 3.51 -4.89 -5.86
C ASP A 162 1.99 -5.03 -5.71
N MET A 163 1.28 -3.94 -6.00
CA MET A 163 -0.18 -3.92 -6.15
C MET A 163 -0.49 -3.07 -7.38
N PRO A 164 -0.40 -3.66 -8.59
CA PRO A 164 -0.87 -2.95 -9.77
C PRO A 164 -2.36 -2.62 -9.59
N PRO A 165 -2.84 -1.51 -10.16
CA PRO A 165 -4.28 -1.34 -10.31
C PRO A 165 -4.83 -2.60 -10.98
N SER A 166 -5.95 -3.08 -10.48
CA SER A 166 -6.49 -4.36 -10.94
C SER A 166 -6.80 -4.30 -12.43
N ASN A 167 -6.99 -5.46 -13.07
CA ASN A 167 -7.60 -5.50 -14.40
C ASN A 167 -8.99 -4.82 -14.38
N HIS A 168 -9.56 -4.55 -13.20
CA HIS A 168 -10.81 -3.83 -12.96
C HIS A 168 -10.66 -2.32 -12.77
N ASP A 169 -9.44 -1.80 -12.70
CA ASP A 169 -9.17 -0.37 -12.63
C ASP A 169 -8.50 0.16 -13.88
N ILE A 170 -7.73 -0.65 -14.64
CA ILE A 170 -7.07 -0.26 -15.90
C ILE A 170 -7.97 -0.51 -17.11
#